data_AF-A0RYI8-F1
#
_entry.id   AF-A0RYI8-F1
#
_cell.length_a   1.000
_cell.length_b   1.000
_cell.length_c   1.000
_cell.angle_alpha   90.00
_cell.angle_beta   90.00
_cell.angle_gamma   90.00
#
_symmetry.space_group_name_H-M   'P 1'
#
loop_
_entity.id
_entity.type
_entity.pdbx_description
1 polymer ?
#
loop_
_entity_poly.entity_id
_entity_poly.type
_entity_poly.pdbx_seq_one_letter_code
_entity_poly.pdbx_strand_id
1 'polypeptide(L)'
;MSGLVTGSLLFLLAVGAVAGPAVYAAELSATVSMPLGSSHVTCKDRNDCYIPSDTSIAVGGEVTWSNDDQAAHTVTSGTVEQGPDDLYDSGLMAPGATFSYTFEEPGEHPYFCIVHPWMIGSVTVAGERNEDMTGDEDDMPREEDTMMEGDDTMMEGDDTMTGDDEGGGCLIATAAYGSELAPQVQQLREIRDNTVMNTESGRAFMGAFNQVYYTFSPAIADMERESPVFREAVRVALTPMLATLSVLDHAGIDSEGEMLGAGIGIIALNLAIYMGIPAVAVLKIYQLGKK
;
A
#
# COMPACT_ATOMS: atom_id res chain seq x y z
N MET A 1 -28.29 -8.20 -82.67
CA MET A 1 -27.31 -7.42 -81.87
C MET A 1 -28.05 -7.05 -80.60
N SER A 2 -27.96 -7.92 -79.58
CA SER A 2 -27.18 -7.66 -78.34
C SER A 2 -27.87 -6.59 -77.48
N GLY A 3 -28.39 -6.84 -76.28
CA GLY A 3 -28.32 -8.01 -75.40
C GLY A 3 -29.19 -7.83 -74.14
N LEU A 4 -28.89 -8.70 -73.16
CA LEU A 4 -29.43 -8.86 -71.79
C LEU A 4 -29.69 -7.53 -71.04
N VAL A 5 -30.56 -7.42 -70.04
CA VAL A 5 -30.47 -8.07 -68.70
C VAL A 5 -31.84 -8.24 -68.04
N THR A 6 -32.06 -9.43 -67.49
CA THR A 6 -33.16 -9.85 -66.61
C THR A 6 -32.96 -9.34 -65.17
N GLY A 7 -33.91 -8.58 -64.64
CA GLY A 7 -33.98 -8.23 -63.22
C GLY A 7 -34.97 -9.15 -62.48
N SER A 8 -34.47 -10.00 -61.59
CA SER A 8 -35.27 -10.89 -60.76
C SER A 8 -35.33 -10.33 -59.34
N LEU A 9 -36.54 -10.02 -58.88
CA LEU A 9 -36.84 -9.55 -57.51
C LEU A 9 -36.83 -10.77 -56.57
N LEU A 10 -35.94 -10.79 -55.58
CA LEU A 10 -35.93 -11.80 -54.52
C LEU A 10 -36.20 -11.11 -53.17
N PHE A 11 -37.33 -11.42 -52.56
CA PHE A 11 -37.70 -11.00 -51.21
C PHE A 11 -36.86 -11.81 -50.21
N LEU A 12 -35.98 -11.14 -49.45
CA LEU A 12 -35.24 -11.74 -48.33
C LEU A 12 -35.97 -11.43 -47.02
N LEU A 13 -36.49 -12.48 -46.38
CA LEU A 13 -36.96 -12.47 -44.99
C LEU A 13 -35.73 -12.30 -44.07
N ALA A 14 -35.62 -11.13 -43.44
CA ALA A 14 -34.66 -10.90 -42.37
C ALA A 14 -35.19 -11.50 -41.07
N VAL A 15 -34.62 -12.62 -40.63
CA VAL A 15 -34.76 -13.12 -39.26
C VAL A 15 -33.75 -12.35 -38.41
N GLY A 16 -34.24 -11.45 -37.55
CA GLY A 16 -33.40 -10.75 -36.58
C GLY A 16 -32.92 -11.71 -35.51
N ALA A 17 -31.61 -11.97 -35.47
CA ALA A 17 -30.98 -12.63 -34.34
C ALA A 17 -30.92 -11.64 -33.18
N VAL A 18 -31.64 -11.92 -32.10
CA VAL A 18 -31.51 -11.18 -30.85
C VAL A 18 -30.24 -11.70 -30.17
N ALA A 19 -29.17 -10.90 -30.16
CA ALA A 19 -27.97 -11.21 -29.41
C ALA A 19 -28.29 -11.09 -27.91
N GLY A 20 -28.26 -12.22 -27.19
CA GLY A 20 -28.24 -12.21 -25.73
C GLY A 20 -26.95 -11.61 -25.18
N PRO A 21 -26.91 -11.19 -23.91
CA PRO A 21 -25.70 -10.63 -23.31
C PRO A 21 -24.59 -11.67 -23.32
N ALA A 22 -23.41 -11.28 -23.81
CA ALA A 22 -22.22 -12.11 -23.80
C ALA A 22 -21.80 -12.35 -22.34
N VAL A 23 -21.92 -13.59 -21.87
CA VAL A 23 -21.29 -14.05 -20.64
C VAL A 23 -19.79 -14.13 -20.94
N TYR A 24 -19.01 -13.19 -20.40
CA TYR A 24 -17.54 -13.28 -20.43
C TYR A 24 -17.13 -14.45 -19.53
N ALA A 25 -16.52 -15.49 -20.12
CA ALA A 25 -15.86 -16.53 -19.35
C ALA A 25 -14.59 -15.92 -18.75
N ALA A 26 -14.44 -15.98 -17.43
CA ALA A 26 -13.22 -15.54 -16.76
C ALA A 26 -12.06 -16.49 -17.11
N GLU A 27 -10.91 -15.94 -17.48
CA GLU A 27 -9.72 -16.69 -17.89
C GLU A 27 -9.10 -17.43 -16.68
N LEU A 28 -8.55 -18.64 -16.88
CA LEU A 28 -7.87 -19.42 -15.84
C LEU A 28 -6.39 -19.05 -15.66
N SER A 29 -5.88 -18.15 -16.49
CA SER A 29 -4.50 -17.70 -16.41
C SER A 29 -4.39 -16.23 -16.78
N ALA A 30 -3.57 -15.49 -16.05
CA ALA A 30 -3.24 -14.11 -16.39
C ALA A 30 -1.74 -13.83 -16.19
N THR A 31 -1.24 -12.79 -16.85
CA THR A 31 0.15 -12.33 -16.70
C THR A 31 0.17 -10.86 -16.37
N VAL A 32 1.01 -10.50 -15.40
CA VAL A 32 1.27 -9.13 -14.98
C VAL A 32 2.76 -8.84 -15.18
N SER A 33 3.09 -7.71 -15.81
CA SER A 33 4.46 -7.26 -16.00
C SER A 33 4.75 -6.06 -15.11
N MET A 34 5.93 -6.02 -14.50
CA MET A 34 6.52 -4.81 -13.94
C MET A 34 7.40 -4.18 -15.02
N PRO A 35 6.91 -3.21 -15.81
CA PRO A 35 7.66 -2.64 -16.93
C PRO A 35 8.86 -1.80 -16.46
N LEU A 36 9.71 -1.41 -17.42
CA LEU A 36 10.80 -0.47 -17.18
C LEU A 36 10.30 0.83 -16.52
N GLY A 37 10.96 1.21 -15.43
CA GLY A 37 10.64 2.43 -14.68
C GLY A 37 9.56 2.26 -13.62
N SER A 38 9.14 1.03 -13.32
CA SER A 38 8.21 0.75 -12.20
C SER A 38 8.80 1.12 -10.84
N SER A 39 10.12 1.15 -10.72
CA SER A 39 10.82 1.71 -9.54
C SER A 39 10.82 3.24 -9.46
N HIS A 40 10.23 3.93 -10.43
CA HIS A 40 10.02 5.37 -10.37
C HIS A 40 8.55 5.66 -10.13
N VAL A 41 8.31 6.55 -9.19
CA VAL A 41 6.96 6.87 -8.72
C VAL A 41 6.01 7.39 -9.80
N THR A 42 6.56 7.94 -10.89
CA THR A 42 5.81 8.38 -12.08
C THR A 42 4.94 7.30 -12.75
N CYS A 43 5.15 6.02 -12.44
CA CYS A 43 4.26 4.96 -12.91
C CYS A 43 2.89 4.97 -12.20
N LYS A 44 2.82 5.54 -10.98
CA LYS A 44 1.60 5.59 -10.19
C LYS A 44 0.52 6.47 -10.83
N ASP A 45 0.90 7.65 -11.33
CA ASP A 45 -0.02 8.57 -12.03
C ASP A 45 -0.76 7.92 -13.20
N ARG A 46 -0.14 6.90 -13.80
CA ARG A 46 -0.65 6.19 -14.98
C ARG A 46 -1.21 4.81 -14.64
N ASN A 47 -1.16 4.41 -13.36
CA ASN A 47 -1.48 3.09 -12.86
C ASN A 47 -0.81 1.96 -13.69
N ASP A 48 0.47 2.17 -14.03
CA ASP A 48 1.22 1.30 -14.94
C ASP A 48 2.50 0.71 -14.32
N CYS A 49 2.56 0.67 -12.99
CA CYS A 49 3.64 0.01 -12.23
C CYS A 49 3.56 -1.52 -12.28
N TYR A 50 2.32 -2.05 -12.28
CA TYR A 50 1.99 -3.43 -12.63
C TYR A 50 1.06 -3.35 -13.85
N ILE A 51 1.33 -4.13 -14.90
CA ILE A 51 0.55 -4.11 -16.14
C ILE A 51 0.02 -5.52 -16.46
N PRO A 52 -1.31 -5.74 -16.45
CA PRO A 52 -2.33 -4.81 -15.95
C PRO A 52 -2.23 -4.65 -14.42
N SER A 53 -2.66 -3.50 -13.90
CA SER A 53 -2.71 -3.23 -12.46
C SER A 53 -3.85 -4.00 -11.79
N ASP A 54 -4.98 -4.11 -12.49
CA ASP A 54 -6.14 -4.91 -12.12
C ASP A 54 -6.26 -6.15 -13.04
N THR A 55 -6.18 -7.32 -12.43
CA THR A 55 -6.27 -8.61 -13.15
C THR A 55 -7.52 -9.35 -12.72
N SER A 56 -8.25 -9.96 -13.67
CA SER A 56 -9.41 -10.80 -13.33
C SER A 56 -9.20 -12.24 -13.82
N ILE A 57 -9.44 -13.21 -12.94
CA ILE A 57 -9.34 -14.65 -13.22
C ILE A 57 -10.54 -15.40 -12.62
N ALA A 58 -10.79 -16.62 -13.08
CA ALA A 58 -11.74 -17.52 -12.42
C ALA A 58 -11.14 -18.13 -11.14
N VAL A 59 -11.99 -18.59 -10.21
CA VAL A 59 -11.55 -19.44 -9.08
C VAL A 59 -10.74 -20.63 -9.60
N GLY A 60 -9.60 -20.90 -8.96
CA GLY A 60 -8.61 -21.90 -9.39
C GLY A 60 -7.65 -21.41 -10.48
N GLY A 61 -7.73 -20.14 -10.88
CA GLY A 61 -6.85 -19.54 -11.87
C GLY A 61 -5.47 -19.16 -11.32
N GLU A 62 -4.48 -19.07 -12.21
CA GLU A 62 -3.10 -18.71 -11.88
C GLU A 62 -2.72 -17.34 -12.45
N VAL A 63 -2.09 -16.49 -11.64
CA VAL A 63 -1.46 -15.25 -12.11
C VAL A 63 0.05 -15.43 -12.09
N THR A 64 0.72 -15.03 -13.17
CA THR A 64 2.17 -14.98 -13.28
C THR A 64 2.65 -13.54 -13.41
N TRP A 65 3.54 -13.12 -12.52
CA TRP A 65 4.20 -11.84 -12.57
C TRP A 65 5.60 -11.97 -13.19
N SER A 66 5.99 -11.01 -14.03
CA SER A 66 7.33 -10.88 -14.61
C SER A 66 7.96 -9.56 -14.19
N ASN A 67 9.22 -9.59 -13.75
CA ASN A 67 10.01 -8.38 -13.55
C ASN A 67 10.74 -8.01 -14.84
N ASP A 68 10.14 -7.13 -15.66
CA ASP A 68 10.74 -6.62 -16.89
C ASP A 68 11.48 -5.28 -16.66
N ASP A 69 11.53 -4.81 -15.42
CA ASP A 69 12.27 -3.63 -15.00
C ASP A 69 13.77 -3.96 -14.76
N GLN A 70 14.60 -2.94 -14.63
CA GLN A 70 16.00 -3.08 -14.21
C GLN A 70 16.18 -3.06 -12.69
N ALA A 71 15.17 -2.60 -11.95
CA ALA A 71 15.14 -2.65 -10.51
C ALA A 71 14.62 -4.01 -10.00
N ALA A 72 14.94 -4.33 -8.75
CA ALA A 72 14.37 -5.49 -8.09
C ALA A 72 13.01 -5.12 -7.46
N HIS A 73 12.05 -6.04 -7.53
CA HIS A 73 10.67 -5.84 -7.08
C HIS A 73 10.17 -7.03 -6.27
N THR A 74 9.01 -6.89 -5.64
CA THR A 74 8.28 -8.02 -5.03
C THR A 74 6.84 -8.04 -5.52
N VAL A 75 6.16 -9.16 -5.28
CA VAL A 75 4.72 -9.32 -5.36
C VAL A 75 4.30 -9.90 -4.02
N THR A 76 3.74 -9.05 -3.18
CA THR A 76 3.42 -9.40 -1.79
C THR A 76 1.94 -9.11 -1.55
N SER A 77 1.19 -10.13 -1.14
CA SER A 77 -0.23 -10.02 -0.85
C SER A 77 -0.49 -9.09 0.34
N GLY A 78 -1.58 -8.33 0.28
CA GLY A 78 -1.96 -7.35 1.29
C GLY A 78 -1.98 -5.93 0.75
N THR A 79 -1.97 -4.95 1.64
CA THR A 79 -2.02 -3.52 1.27
C THR A 79 -0.84 -2.78 1.89
N VAL A 80 -0.46 -1.66 1.30
CA VAL A 80 0.56 -0.77 1.89
C VAL A 80 0.16 -0.23 3.27
N GLU A 81 -1.14 -0.12 3.55
CA GLU A 81 -1.66 0.39 4.83
C GLU A 81 -1.61 -0.67 5.94
N GLN A 82 -1.99 -1.90 5.63
CA GLN A 82 -2.11 -2.99 6.61
C GLN A 82 -0.85 -3.87 6.66
N GLY A 83 -0.01 -3.80 5.63
CA GLY A 83 1.16 -4.65 5.44
C GLY A 83 0.80 -5.98 4.76
N PRO A 84 1.77 -6.92 4.71
CA PRO A 84 1.56 -8.25 4.17
C PRO A 84 0.50 -9.03 4.97
N ASP A 85 -0.35 -9.78 4.28
CA ASP A 85 -1.36 -10.66 4.90
C ASP A 85 -0.95 -12.16 4.93
N ASP A 86 0.31 -12.44 4.55
CA ASP A 86 0.93 -13.76 4.52
C ASP A 86 0.28 -14.79 3.55
N LEU A 87 -0.57 -14.36 2.60
CA LEU A 87 -1.15 -15.27 1.58
C LEU A 87 -0.14 -15.68 0.50
N TYR A 88 0.64 -14.73 -0.02
CA TYR A 88 1.74 -14.99 -0.96
C TYR A 88 2.81 -13.89 -0.95
N ASP A 89 4.06 -14.29 -1.13
CA ASP A 89 5.20 -13.40 -1.30
C ASP A 89 6.20 -14.00 -2.29
N SER A 90 6.50 -13.28 -3.36
CA SER A 90 7.53 -13.67 -4.32
C SER A 90 8.94 -13.64 -3.74
N GLY A 91 9.14 -12.92 -2.63
CA GLY A 91 10.44 -12.42 -2.23
C GLY A 91 11.01 -11.44 -3.26
N LEU A 92 12.29 -11.08 -3.11
CA LEU A 92 12.95 -10.15 -4.02
C LEU A 92 13.18 -10.76 -5.41
N MET A 93 12.43 -10.28 -6.39
CA MET A 93 12.55 -10.65 -7.81
C MET A 93 13.60 -9.79 -8.50
N ALA A 94 14.72 -10.40 -8.89
CA ALA A 94 15.72 -9.76 -9.75
C ALA A 94 15.16 -9.47 -11.16
N PRO A 95 15.78 -8.57 -11.95
CA PRO A 95 15.41 -8.36 -13.35
C PRO A 95 15.33 -9.66 -14.15
N GLY A 96 14.22 -9.85 -14.86
CA GLY A 96 13.89 -11.04 -15.64
C GLY A 96 13.36 -12.24 -14.84
N ALA A 97 13.21 -12.12 -13.52
CA ALA A 97 12.60 -13.17 -12.70
C ALA A 97 11.07 -13.19 -12.87
N THR A 98 10.48 -14.36 -12.65
CA THR A 98 9.03 -14.58 -12.67
C THR A 98 8.55 -15.23 -11.37
N PHE A 99 7.30 -14.97 -11.01
CA PHE A 99 6.63 -15.55 -9.85
C PHE A 99 5.19 -15.90 -10.23
N SER A 100 4.65 -17.01 -9.73
CA SER A 100 3.29 -17.45 -10.04
C SER A 100 2.56 -17.86 -8.78
N TYR A 101 1.25 -17.56 -8.73
CA TYR A 101 0.38 -17.95 -7.61
C TYR A 101 -1.02 -18.34 -8.13
N THR A 102 -1.58 -19.40 -7.55
CA THR A 102 -2.93 -19.90 -7.87
C THR A 102 -3.92 -19.43 -6.82
N PHE A 103 -5.04 -18.86 -7.25
CA PHE A 103 -6.06 -18.31 -6.37
C PHE A 103 -7.25 -19.26 -6.24
N GLU A 104 -7.51 -19.76 -5.03
CA GLU A 104 -8.61 -20.70 -4.76
C GLU A 104 -9.85 -20.03 -4.14
N GLU A 105 -9.71 -18.80 -3.61
CA GLU A 105 -10.78 -18.10 -2.92
C GLU A 105 -11.33 -16.95 -3.77
N PRO A 106 -12.67 -16.87 -3.98
CA PRO A 106 -13.28 -15.76 -4.70
C PRO A 106 -13.17 -14.47 -3.89
N GLY A 107 -13.01 -13.34 -4.58
CA GLY A 107 -12.88 -12.03 -3.94
C GLY A 107 -11.80 -11.17 -4.60
N GLU A 108 -11.52 -10.05 -3.95
CA GLU A 108 -10.45 -9.14 -4.34
C GLU A 108 -9.21 -9.42 -3.50
N HIS A 109 -8.07 -9.56 -4.16
CA HIS A 109 -6.78 -9.88 -3.57
C HIS A 109 -5.79 -8.77 -3.91
N PRO A 110 -5.70 -7.71 -3.07
CA PRO A 110 -4.72 -6.65 -3.27
C PRO A 110 -3.30 -7.16 -3.03
N TYR A 111 -2.34 -6.57 -3.72
CA TYR A 111 -0.92 -6.83 -3.53
C TYR A 111 -0.10 -5.57 -3.79
N PHE A 112 1.12 -5.55 -3.27
CA PHE A 112 2.04 -4.41 -3.41
C PHE A 112 3.50 -4.86 -3.46
N CYS A 113 4.37 -3.92 -3.89
CA CYS A 113 5.82 -4.10 -3.80
C CYS A 113 6.33 -3.56 -2.46
N ILE A 114 7.02 -4.39 -1.67
CA ILE A 114 7.58 -4.00 -0.36
C ILE A 114 8.65 -2.90 -0.52
N VAL A 115 9.42 -2.95 -1.62
CA VAL A 115 10.54 -2.02 -1.87
C VAL A 115 10.05 -0.69 -2.42
N HIS A 116 8.93 -0.71 -3.16
CA HIS A 116 8.40 0.43 -3.91
C HIS A 116 6.90 0.59 -3.57
N PRO A 117 6.56 1.27 -2.46
CA PRO A 117 5.20 1.30 -1.91
C PRO A 117 4.12 1.91 -2.83
N TRP A 118 4.51 2.62 -3.89
CA TRP A 118 3.58 3.15 -4.89
C TRP A 118 3.11 2.09 -5.90
N MET A 119 3.79 0.94 -5.98
CA MET A 119 3.39 -0.17 -6.85
C MET A 119 2.32 -0.98 -6.14
N ILE A 120 1.08 -0.80 -6.56
CA ILE A 120 -0.11 -1.49 -6.03
C ILE A 120 -0.82 -2.15 -7.21
N GLY A 121 -1.32 -3.36 -7.00
CA GLY A 121 -2.19 -4.04 -7.95
C GLY A 121 -3.27 -4.84 -7.23
N SER A 122 -4.22 -5.34 -8.00
CA SER A 122 -5.33 -6.15 -7.49
C SER A 122 -5.60 -7.35 -8.40
N VAL A 123 -5.86 -8.51 -7.80
CA VAL A 123 -6.39 -9.68 -8.51
C VAL A 123 -7.83 -9.91 -8.06
N THR A 124 -8.78 -9.78 -8.97
CA THR A 124 -10.18 -10.15 -8.76
C THR A 124 -10.41 -11.59 -9.20
N VAL A 125 -10.81 -12.44 -8.26
CA VAL A 125 -11.15 -13.83 -8.49
C VAL A 125 -12.67 -13.94 -8.56
N ALA A 126 -13.19 -14.17 -9.77
CA ALA A 126 -14.62 -14.28 -10.00
C ALA A 126 -15.16 -15.57 -9.37
N GLY A 127 -16.10 -15.42 -8.42
CA GLY A 127 -16.87 -16.55 -7.89
C GLY A 127 -17.76 -17.17 -8.96
N GLU A 128 -18.01 -18.47 -8.85
CA GLU A 128 -19.02 -19.13 -9.67
C GLU A 128 -20.39 -18.50 -9.36
N ARG A 129 -20.94 -17.71 -10.29
CA ARG A 129 -22.37 -17.37 -10.22
C ARG A 129 -23.13 -18.67 -10.42
N ASN A 130 -23.64 -19.24 -9.33
CA ASN A 130 -24.76 -20.18 -9.43
C ASN A 130 -25.91 -19.42 -10.09
N GLU A 131 -26.18 -19.76 -11.35
CA GLU A 131 -27.34 -19.32 -12.12
C GLU A 131 -28.61 -19.97 -11.53
N ASP A 132 -28.99 -19.59 -10.31
CA ASP A 132 -30.25 -20.00 -9.70
C ASP A 132 -30.76 -18.94 -8.73
N MET A 133 -31.14 -17.78 -9.28
CA MET A 133 -32.16 -16.92 -8.67
C MET A 133 -32.93 -16.20 -9.79
N THR A 134 -33.81 -16.93 -10.47
CA THR A 134 -35.02 -16.33 -11.05
C THR A 134 -36.02 -16.17 -9.91
N GLY A 135 -36.21 -14.94 -9.44
CA GLY A 135 -37.14 -14.61 -8.36
C GLY A 135 -37.78 -13.24 -8.62
N ASP A 136 -38.78 -13.28 -9.49
CA ASP A 136 -39.96 -12.42 -9.63
C ASP A 136 -39.92 -10.97 -9.13
N GLU A 137 -40.01 -10.06 -10.11
CA GLU A 137 -40.50 -8.70 -9.98
C GLU A 137 -41.97 -8.74 -9.57
N ASP A 138 -42.32 -8.37 -8.34
CA ASP A 138 -43.61 -7.75 -8.01
C ASP A 138 -43.63 -7.21 -6.58
N ASP A 139 -44.24 -6.03 -6.45
CA ASP A 139 -44.76 -5.40 -5.22
C ASP A 139 -43.88 -4.38 -4.46
N MET A 140 -43.94 -3.12 -4.92
CA MET A 140 -43.67 -1.94 -4.09
C MET A 140 -44.99 -1.24 -3.73
N PRO A 141 -45.38 -1.15 -2.45
CA PRO A 141 -46.31 -0.13 -2.01
C PRO A 141 -45.56 1.09 -1.45
N ARG A 142 -46.04 2.27 -1.88
CA ARG A 142 -45.77 3.58 -1.26
C ARG A 142 -46.71 3.79 -0.08
N GLU A 143 -46.23 4.46 0.97
CA GLU A 143 -46.91 5.46 1.86
C GLU A 143 -46.01 5.66 3.11
N GLU A 144 -45.31 6.79 3.25
CA GLU A 144 -45.70 8.06 3.91
C GLU A 144 -45.85 8.02 5.46
N ASP A 145 -45.01 8.84 6.08
CA ASP A 145 -45.08 9.53 7.38
C ASP A 145 -45.24 8.78 8.70
N THR A 146 -44.14 8.70 9.46
CA THR A 146 -44.15 9.09 10.90
C THR A 146 -42.80 9.61 11.34
N MET A 147 -42.77 10.86 11.82
CA MET A 147 -41.71 11.42 12.65
C MET A 147 -41.76 10.79 14.05
N MET A 148 -40.62 10.37 14.58
CA MET A 148 -40.33 10.42 16.02
C MET A 148 -38.87 10.80 16.23
N GLU A 149 -38.67 11.82 17.06
CA GLU A 149 -37.39 12.31 17.53
C GLU A 149 -36.74 11.36 18.54
N GLY A 150 -35.42 11.24 18.43
CA GLY A 150 -34.52 11.01 19.57
C GLY A 150 -34.02 9.58 19.73
N ASP A 151 -32.83 9.29 19.19
CA ASP A 151 -31.76 8.67 19.99
C ASP A 151 -30.40 8.96 19.36
N ASP A 152 -29.41 9.22 20.22
CA ASP A 152 -28.06 9.60 19.87
C ASP A 152 -27.32 8.42 19.21
N THR A 153 -26.84 8.56 17.97
CA THR A 153 -25.80 7.65 17.46
C THR A 153 -25.03 8.25 16.28
N MET A 154 -23.76 8.57 16.57
CA MET A 154 -22.59 8.51 15.69
C MET A 154 -22.81 8.95 14.23
N MET A 155 -22.45 10.20 13.94
CA MET A 155 -21.94 10.53 12.61
C MET A 155 -20.59 9.82 12.43
N GLU A 156 -20.59 8.62 11.85
CA GLU A 156 -19.43 8.18 11.09
C GLU A 156 -19.49 8.91 9.76
N GLY A 157 -18.78 10.03 9.73
CA GLY A 157 -18.44 10.71 8.50
C GLY A 157 -17.68 9.74 7.62
N ASP A 158 -18.30 9.41 6.50
CA ASP A 158 -17.67 9.16 5.22
C ASP A 158 -16.52 10.16 5.00
N ASP A 159 -15.32 9.77 5.42
CA ASP A 159 -14.07 10.31 4.93
C ASP A 159 -13.59 9.36 3.83
N THR A 160 -14.28 9.39 2.69
CA THR A 160 -13.65 9.13 1.40
C THR A 160 -12.57 10.20 1.20
N MET A 161 -11.42 10.00 1.84
CA MET A 161 -10.20 10.71 1.54
C MET A 161 -9.51 9.94 0.42
N THR A 162 -9.71 10.43 -0.79
CA THR A 162 -8.78 10.23 -1.90
C THR A 162 -7.40 10.70 -1.44
N GLY A 163 -6.58 9.76 -0.96
CA GLY A 163 -5.20 9.96 -0.59
C GLY A 163 -4.30 9.68 -1.78
N ASP A 164 -4.17 10.68 -2.65
CA ASP A 164 -3.05 10.76 -3.57
C ASP A 164 -1.74 10.83 -2.74
N ASP A 165 -0.90 9.83 -2.99
CA ASP A 165 0.55 9.93 -3.13
C ASP A 165 1.56 10.00 -1.96
N GLU A 166 2.46 9.01 -2.00
CA GLU A 166 3.91 9.14 -1.78
C GLU A 166 4.43 9.28 -0.33
N GLY A 167 4.54 8.15 0.37
CA GLY A 167 5.58 8.00 1.38
C GLY A 167 5.21 7.00 2.46
N GLY A 168 5.91 5.85 2.48
CA GLY A 168 5.68 4.79 3.46
C GLY A 168 5.47 5.35 4.88
N GLY A 169 4.39 4.90 5.51
CA GLY A 169 3.88 5.48 6.75
C GLY A 169 4.82 5.29 7.95
N CYS A 170 4.74 6.20 8.92
CA CYS A 170 5.45 6.09 10.18
C CYS A 170 4.75 5.09 11.13
N LEU A 171 4.65 3.81 10.77
CA LEU A 171 3.86 2.77 11.45
C LEU A 171 3.99 2.77 12.99
N ILE A 172 5.23 2.75 13.49
CA ILE A 172 5.52 2.79 14.94
C ILE A 172 5.06 4.11 15.57
N ALA A 173 5.32 5.26 14.92
CA ALA A 173 4.91 6.55 15.47
C ALA A 173 3.38 6.71 15.43
N THR A 174 2.71 6.24 14.37
CA THR A 174 1.26 6.21 14.26
C THR A 174 0.64 5.33 15.34
N ALA A 175 1.18 4.13 15.58
CA ALA A 175 0.71 3.24 16.65
C ALA A 175 0.94 3.85 18.04
N ALA A 176 2.10 4.47 18.25
CA ALA A 176 2.44 5.18 19.47
C ALA A 176 1.45 6.33 19.71
N TYR A 177 1.33 7.30 18.81
CA TYR A 177 0.56 8.53 19.01
C TYR A 177 -0.94 8.38 18.72
N GLY A 178 -1.35 7.28 18.10
CA GLY A 178 -2.75 6.87 17.92
C GLY A 178 -3.44 7.47 16.68
N SER A 179 -2.75 8.28 15.89
CA SER A 179 -3.28 8.85 14.64
C SER A 179 -2.15 9.23 13.70
N GLU A 180 -2.39 9.09 12.40
CA GLU A 180 -1.51 9.63 11.37
C GLU A 180 -1.46 11.16 11.40
N LEU A 181 -2.55 11.80 11.80
CA LEU A 181 -2.69 13.26 11.91
C LEU A 181 -2.13 13.80 13.23
N ALA A 182 -1.56 12.95 14.09
CA ALA A 182 -0.94 13.40 15.31
C ALA A 182 0.22 14.38 14.99
N PRO A 183 0.36 15.50 15.71
CA PRO A 183 1.39 16.51 15.43
C PRO A 183 2.82 15.94 15.37
N GLN A 184 3.10 14.92 16.19
CA GLN A 184 4.41 14.25 16.23
C GLN A 184 4.67 13.42 14.96
N VAL A 185 3.63 12.78 14.42
CA VAL A 185 3.73 11.99 13.19
C VAL A 185 3.83 12.92 11.98
N GLN A 186 3.08 14.01 11.97
CA GLN A 186 3.17 15.04 10.93
C GLN A 186 4.53 15.73 10.92
N GLN A 187 5.11 16.04 12.08
CA GLN A 187 6.47 16.57 12.16
C GLN A 187 7.50 15.63 11.53
N LEU A 188 7.39 14.32 11.76
CA LEU A 188 8.27 13.34 11.13
C LEU A 188 8.12 13.33 9.61
N ARG A 189 6.88 13.40 9.11
CA ARG A 189 6.58 13.47 7.68
C ARG A 189 7.15 14.74 7.06
N GLU A 190 6.91 15.89 7.66
CA GLU A 190 7.46 17.17 7.21
C GLU A 190 8.99 17.17 7.14
N ILE A 191 9.67 16.66 8.17
CA ILE A 191 11.15 16.56 8.17
C ILE A 191 11.63 15.58 7.10
N ARG A 192 10.96 14.43 6.95
CA ARG A 192 11.28 13.45 5.90
C ARG A 192 11.16 14.11 4.52
N ASP A 193 10.00 14.70 4.23
CA ASP A 193 9.63 15.12 2.89
C ASP A 193 10.30 16.44 2.50
N ASN A 194 10.31 17.42 3.39
CA ASN A 194 10.81 18.77 3.10
C ASN A 194 12.31 18.95 3.39
N THR A 195 12.93 18.06 4.16
CA THR A 195 14.35 18.21 4.54
C THR A 195 15.16 17.05 4.02
N VAL A 196 14.86 15.82 4.44
CA VAL A 196 15.69 14.66 4.12
C VAL A 196 15.60 14.29 2.63
N MET A 197 14.39 14.21 2.07
CA MET A 197 14.17 13.78 0.68
C MET A 197 14.61 14.82 -0.37
N ASN A 198 14.85 16.07 0.04
CA ASN A 198 15.36 17.13 -0.83
C ASN A 198 16.86 17.02 -1.15
N THR A 199 17.55 16.03 -0.60
CA THR A 199 18.99 15.80 -0.83
C THR A 199 19.25 14.39 -1.37
N GLU A 200 20.31 14.22 -2.17
CA GLU A 200 20.72 12.88 -2.64
C GLU A 200 21.13 11.97 -1.48
N SER A 201 21.90 12.51 -0.53
CA SER A 201 22.36 11.79 0.65
C SER A 201 21.20 11.36 1.56
N GLY A 202 20.19 12.22 1.76
CA GLY A 202 19.01 11.89 2.54
C GLY A 202 18.13 10.84 1.87
N ARG A 203 17.94 10.90 0.55
CA ARG A 203 17.21 9.85 -0.21
C ARG A 203 17.91 8.50 -0.12
N ALA A 204 19.23 8.46 -0.28
CA ALA A 204 20.01 7.24 -0.15
C ALA A 204 19.92 6.64 1.26
N PHE A 205 20.02 7.49 2.30
CA PHE A 205 19.83 7.08 3.68
C PHE A 205 18.42 6.52 3.91
N MET A 206 17.37 7.22 3.47
CA MET A 206 15.98 6.78 3.63
C MET A 206 15.71 5.47 2.90
N GLY A 207 16.31 5.24 1.74
CA GLY A 207 16.23 3.96 1.04
C GLY A 207 16.76 2.80 1.88
N ALA A 208 17.97 2.94 2.43
CA ALA A 208 18.56 1.92 3.30
C ALA A 208 17.82 1.77 4.64
N PHE A 209 17.39 2.89 5.23
CA PHE A 209 16.64 2.91 6.47
C PHE A 209 15.30 2.21 6.32
N ASN A 210 14.53 2.52 5.27
CA ASN A 210 13.21 1.95 5.03
C ASN A 210 13.27 0.43 4.88
N GLN A 211 14.28 -0.09 4.17
CA GLN A 211 14.48 -1.53 4.05
C GLN A 211 14.57 -2.23 5.41
N VAL A 212 15.29 -1.63 6.36
CA VAL A 212 15.39 -2.22 7.71
C VAL A 212 14.13 -1.92 8.51
N TYR A 213 13.65 -0.68 8.49
CA TYR A 213 12.48 -0.22 9.24
C TYR A 213 11.24 -1.09 9.01
N TYR A 214 10.88 -1.34 7.75
CA TYR A 214 9.67 -2.10 7.43
C TYR A 214 9.78 -3.59 7.71
N THR A 215 10.98 -4.14 7.93
CA THR A 215 11.12 -5.57 8.30
C THR A 215 10.66 -5.87 9.72
N PHE A 216 10.59 -4.86 10.59
CA PHE A 216 10.19 -5.05 11.99
C PHE A 216 9.08 -4.12 12.45
N SER A 217 8.83 -3.02 11.75
CA SER A 217 7.86 -2.01 12.22
C SER A 217 6.41 -2.50 12.33
N PRO A 218 5.88 -3.42 11.49
CA PRO A 218 4.53 -3.96 11.69
C PRO A 218 4.40 -4.71 13.02
N ALA A 219 5.33 -5.62 13.30
CA ALA A 219 5.32 -6.39 14.55
C ALA A 219 5.42 -5.51 15.80
N ILE A 220 6.22 -4.43 15.75
CA ILE A 220 6.27 -3.45 16.84
C ILE A 220 4.93 -2.71 16.98
N ALA A 221 4.35 -2.25 15.88
CA ALA A 221 3.07 -1.53 15.89
C ALA A 221 1.93 -2.41 16.45
N ASP A 222 1.91 -3.71 16.14
CA ASP A 222 0.95 -4.65 16.72
C ASP A 222 1.14 -4.81 18.23
N MET A 223 2.38 -4.96 18.69
CA MET A 223 2.68 -5.00 20.13
C MET A 223 2.24 -3.73 20.87
N GLU A 224 2.31 -2.56 20.22
CA GLU A 224 1.82 -1.29 20.79
C GLU A 224 0.30 -1.23 20.91
N ARG A 225 -0.43 -1.83 19.96
CA ARG A 225 -1.90 -1.93 20.01
C ARG A 225 -2.34 -2.87 21.13
N GLU A 226 -1.60 -3.95 21.36
CA GLU A 226 -1.92 -4.95 22.39
C GLU A 226 -1.56 -4.49 23.81
N SER A 227 -0.51 -3.69 23.98
CA SER A 227 0.02 -3.31 25.30
C SER A 227 0.12 -1.79 25.49
N PRO A 228 -0.80 -1.19 26.28
CA PRO A 228 -0.76 0.24 26.59
C PRO A 228 0.54 0.68 27.28
N VAL A 229 1.13 -0.21 28.08
CA VAL A 229 2.41 0.05 28.77
C VAL A 229 3.56 0.05 27.78
N PHE A 230 3.55 -0.87 26.81
CA PHE A 230 4.56 -0.90 25.76
C PHE A 230 4.46 0.34 24.86
N ARG A 231 3.25 0.71 24.44
CA ARG A 231 2.99 1.95 23.70
C ARG A 231 3.53 3.19 24.41
N GLU A 232 3.30 3.32 25.71
CA GLU A 232 3.83 4.45 26.49
C GLU A 232 5.35 4.40 26.60
N ALA A 233 5.95 3.21 26.74
CA ALA A 233 7.39 3.04 26.70
C ALA A 233 7.98 3.45 25.33
N VAL A 234 7.32 3.09 24.23
CA VAL A 234 7.71 3.52 22.88
C VAL A 234 7.57 5.03 22.72
N ARG A 235 6.49 5.67 23.19
CA ARG A 235 6.34 7.14 23.19
C ARG A 235 7.49 7.84 23.93
N VAL A 236 7.82 7.37 25.13
CA VAL A 236 8.94 7.89 25.92
C VAL A 236 10.25 7.68 25.17
N ALA A 237 10.43 6.52 24.53
CA ALA A 237 11.59 6.23 23.72
C ALA A 237 11.67 7.15 22.50
N LEU A 238 10.57 7.48 21.81
CA LEU A 238 10.57 8.33 20.61
C LEU A 238 10.82 9.81 20.92
N THR A 239 10.42 10.27 22.10
CA THR A 239 10.51 11.69 22.50
C THR A 239 11.90 12.33 22.29
N PRO A 240 13.02 11.75 22.78
CA PRO A 240 14.34 12.33 22.53
C PRO A 240 14.73 12.33 21.05
N MET A 241 14.38 11.29 20.28
CA MET A 241 14.62 11.26 18.84
C MET A 241 13.90 12.40 18.12
N LEU A 242 12.59 12.59 18.38
CA LEU A 242 11.81 13.69 17.81
C LEU A 242 12.42 15.06 18.16
N ALA A 243 12.86 15.23 19.41
CA ALA A 243 13.51 16.47 19.84
C ALA A 243 14.84 16.73 19.12
N THR A 244 15.61 15.69 18.79
CA THR A 244 16.85 15.86 18.01
C THR A 244 16.59 16.11 16.52
N LEU A 245 15.53 15.53 15.96
CA LEU A 245 15.18 15.71 14.55
C LEU A 245 14.62 17.10 14.26
N SER A 246 13.91 17.73 15.22
CA SER A 246 13.43 19.11 15.07
C SER A 246 14.57 20.13 14.87
N VAL A 247 15.80 19.77 15.22
CA VAL A 247 16.99 20.60 14.95
C VAL A 247 17.28 20.70 13.45
N LEU A 248 16.97 19.67 12.65
CA LEU A 248 17.16 19.71 11.19
C LEU A 248 16.29 20.77 10.53
N ASP A 249 15.06 20.88 10.99
CA ASP A 249 14.10 21.87 10.50
C ASP A 249 14.58 23.31 10.77
N HIS A 250 15.09 23.56 11.98
CA HIS A 250 15.59 24.89 12.36
C HIS A 250 16.95 25.25 11.73
N ALA A 251 17.72 24.25 11.29
CA ALA A 251 19.06 24.47 10.74
C ALA A 251 19.04 24.99 9.29
N GLY A 252 17.90 24.90 8.57
CA GLY A 252 17.77 25.40 7.20
C GLY A 252 18.77 24.73 6.26
N ILE A 253 18.70 23.40 6.16
CA ILE A 253 19.69 22.62 5.40
C ILE A 253 19.46 22.79 3.90
N ASP A 254 20.29 23.62 3.26
CA ASP A 254 20.19 23.95 1.83
C ASP A 254 21.23 23.20 0.97
N SER A 255 22.14 22.45 1.59
CA SER A 255 23.24 21.77 0.89
C SER A 255 23.46 20.32 1.32
N GLU A 256 23.97 19.50 0.39
CA GLU A 256 24.26 18.08 0.63
C GLU A 256 25.28 17.85 1.77
N GLY A 257 26.28 18.72 1.86
CA GLY A 257 27.32 18.64 2.88
C GLY A 257 26.79 18.92 4.28
N GLU A 258 25.86 19.88 4.40
CA GLU A 258 25.19 20.19 5.67
C GLU A 258 24.24 19.08 6.09
N MET A 259 23.50 18.47 5.14
CA MET A 259 22.64 17.31 5.43
C MET A 259 23.44 16.12 5.94
N LEU A 260 24.57 15.80 5.29
CA LEU A 260 25.44 14.72 5.76
C LEU A 260 26.00 15.01 7.15
N GLY A 261 26.48 16.23 7.40
CA GLY A 261 27.01 16.62 8.70
C GLY A 261 25.95 16.57 9.80
N ALA A 262 24.78 17.17 9.55
CA ALA A 262 23.68 17.21 10.50
C ALA A 262 23.08 15.83 10.74
N GLY A 263 22.88 15.03 9.70
CA GLY A 263 22.39 13.65 9.78
C GLY A 263 23.32 12.76 10.60
N ILE A 264 24.63 12.77 10.32
CA ILE A 264 25.63 12.03 11.11
C ILE A 264 25.63 12.50 12.57
N GLY A 265 25.55 13.82 12.80
CA GLY A 265 25.48 14.41 14.14
C GLY A 265 24.28 13.92 14.93
N ILE A 266 23.09 13.88 14.31
CA ILE A 266 21.86 13.42 14.96
C ILE A 266 21.89 11.92 15.22
N ILE A 267 22.39 11.12 14.28
CA ILE A 267 22.54 9.67 14.49
C ILE A 267 23.49 9.43 15.68
N ALA A 268 24.64 10.11 15.72
CA ALA A 268 25.58 10.00 16.83
C ALA A 268 24.97 10.45 18.17
N LEU A 269 24.18 11.52 18.17
CA LEU A 269 23.49 12.03 19.35
C LEU A 269 22.44 11.03 19.87
N ASN A 270 21.63 10.45 18.97
CA ASN A 270 20.66 9.42 19.33
C ASN A 270 21.34 8.16 19.88
N LEU A 271 22.42 7.70 19.25
CA LEU A 271 23.21 6.58 19.77
C LEU A 271 23.75 6.88 21.18
N ALA A 272 24.22 8.08 21.44
CA ALA A 272 24.68 8.49 22.77
C ALA A 272 23.53 8.48 23.81
N ILE A 273 22.33 8.91 23.41
CA ILE A 273 21.14 8.91 24.29
C ILE A 273 20.70 7.47 24.58
N TYR A 274 20.50 6.63 23.57
CA TYR A 274 19.92 5.29 23.74
C TYR A 274 20.92 4.24 24.22
N MET A 275 22.21 4.36 23.89
CA MET A 275 23.23 3.39 24.31
C MET A 275 24.10 3.95 25.43
N GLY A 276 24.50 5.22 25.35
CA GLY A 276 25.43 5.84 26.28
C GLY A 276 24.83 6.05 27.68
N ILE A 277 23.63 6.63 27.79
CA ILE A 277 22.99 6.88 29.09
C ILE A 277 22.72 5.56 29.84
N PRO A 278 22.12 4.53 29.24
CA PRO A 278 21.96 3.24 29.92
C PRO A 278 23.29 2.60 30.30
N ALA A 279 24.32 2.65 29.43
CA ALA A 279 25.63 2.08 29.73
C ALA A 279 26.28 2.76 30.95
N VAL A 280 26.26 4.09 31.03
CA VAL A 280 26.79 4.84 32.19
C VAL A 280 26.00 4.53 33.46
N ALA A 281 24.67 4.42 33.36
CA ALA A 281 23.82 4.05 34.49
C ALA A 281 24.18 2.64 35.02
N VAL A 282 24.32 1.66 34.13
CA VAL A 282 24.72 0.28 34.47
C VAL A 282 26.11 0.26 35.11
N LEU A 283 27.09 0.97 34.54
CA LEU A 283 28.43 1.06 35.11
C LEU A 283 28.43 1.69 36.50
N LYS A 284 27.63 2.74 36.71
CA LYS A 284 27.50 3.41 38.01
C LYS A 284 26.85 2.49 39.05
N ILE A 285 25.81 1.73 38.67
CA ILE A 285 25.17 0.72 39.53
C ILE A 285 26.17 -0.39 39.88
N TYR A 286 26.90 -0.90 38.89
CA TYR A 286 27.92 -1.93 39.10
C TYR A 286 29.04 -1.44 40.05
N GLN A 287 29.49 -0.19 39.90
CA GLN A 287 30.50 0.40 40.78
C GLN A 287 29.98 0.64 42.21
N LEU A 288 28.71 1.02 42.37
CA LEU A 288 28.09 1.18 43.68
C LEU A 288 27.86 -0.15 44.39
N GLY A 289 27.52 -1.21 43.66
CA GLY A 289 27.39 -2.58 44.22
C GLY A 289 28.72 -3.25 44.56
N LYS A 290 29.86 -2.65 44.17
CA LYS A 290 31.21 -3.13 44.48
C LYS A 290 31.82 -2.45 45.72
N LYS A 291 31.16 -1.43 46.27
CA LYS A 291 31.52 -0.78 47.55
C LYS A 291 30.69 -1.38 48.68
#